data_AF-A0A3M9NEF5-F1
#
_entry.id   AF-A0A3M9NEF5-F1
#
_cell.length_a   1.000
_cell.length_b   1.000
_cell.length_c   1.000
_cell.angle_alpha   90.00
_cell.angle_beta   90.00
_cell.angle_gamma   90.00
#
_symmetry.space_group_name_H-M   'P 1'
#
loop_
_entity.id
_entity.type
_entity.pdbx_description
1 polymer ?
#
loop_
_entity_poly.entity_id
_entity_poly.type
_entity_poly.pdbx_seq_one_letter_code
_entity_poly.pdbx_strand_id
1 'polypeptide(L)'
;MSEMSLNKEMNIEVNVRLIRKGDDEPLSGNEFKVRLYDKDIFNDDFLGESIPDEDGLARFVFSQKDFSKPVQLDTKPDFYFVVYKNELQIFKSKVMSNLDLSDVEEFVMKEGQVIDLGTFLIDAD
;
A
#
# COMPACT_ATOMS: atom_id res chain seq x y z
N MET A 1 18.98 -6.99 -30.20
CA MET A 1 18.85 -5.60 -29.71
C MET A 1 17.51 -5.54 -29.02
N SER A 2 17.48 -5.76 -27.70
CA SER A 2 16.23 -5.71 -26.94
C SER A 2 15.93 -4.24 -26.65
N GLU A 3 14.84 -3.73 -27.23
CA GLU A 3 14.27 -2.44 -26.87
C GLU A 3 13.80 -2.49 -25.42
N MET A 4 14.68 -2.09 -24.49
CA MET A 4 14.27 -1.69 -23.15
C MET A 4 13.54 -0.36 -23.28
N SER A 5 12.26 -0.39 -23.62
CA SER A 5 11.38 0.76 -23.40
C SER A 5 11.28 0.96 -21.89
N LEU A 6 12.12 1.84 -21.34
CA LEU A 6 11.88 2.40 -20.01
C LEU A 6 10.54 3.14 -20.09
N ASN A 7 9.47 2.49 -19.62
CA ASN A 7 8.22 3.17 -19.33
C ASN A 7 8.54 4.23 -18.27
N LYS A 8 8.58 5.48 -18.72
CA LYS A 8 8.87 6.69 -17.96
C LYS A 8 7.65 7.10 -17.13
N GLU A 9 6.98 6.13 -16.53
CA GLU A 9 5.78 6.30 -15.73
C GLU A 9 6.15 6.04 -14.28
N MET A 10 5.91 7.04 -13.43
CA MET A 10 6.13 6.94 -12.00
C MET A 10 5.11 5.93 -11.45
N ASN A 11 5.60 4.77 -11.06
CA ASN A 11 4.81 3.72 -10.41
C ASN A 11 5.22 3.69 -8.94
N ILE A 12 4.27 3.91 -8.04
CA ILE A 12 4.48 3.71 -6.61
C ILE A 12 3.77 2.39 -6.27
N GLU A 13 4.52 1.50 -5.64
CA GLU A 13 4.05 0.25 -5.09
C GLU A 13 4.06 0.37 -3.57
N VAL A 14 2.91 0.18 -2.93
CA VAL A 14 2.81 0.09 -1.47
C VAL A 14 2.55 -1.35 -1.10
N ASN A 15 3.32 -1.86 -0.15
CA ASN A 15 3.29 -3.25 0.28
C ASN A 15 2.92 -3.35 1.76
N VAL A 16 2.02 -4.29 2.07
CA VAL A 16 1.60 -4.61 3.43
C VAL A 16 1.62 -6.13 3.59
N ARG A 17 2.36 -6.64 4.57
CA ARG A 17 2.34 -8.08 4.89
C ARG A 17 1.41 -8.34 6.08
N LEU A 18 0.54 -9.33 5.94
CA LEU A 18 -0.44 -9.72 6.95
C LEU A 18 -0.20 -11.16 7.39
N ILE A 19 -0.11 -11.35 8.71
CA ILE A 19 0.01 -12.67 9.34
C ILE A 19 -1.10 -12.85 10.37
N ARG A 20 -1.59 -14.08 10.51
CA ARG A 20 -2.63 -14.45 11.47
C ARG A 20 -2.04 -14.47 12.86
N LYS A 21 -2.71 -13.78 13.77
CA LYS A 21 -2.36 -13.78 15.19
C LYS A 21 -2.67 -15.15 15.79
N GLY A 22 -1.65 -15.82 16.32
CA GLY A 22 -1.78 -17.09 17.02
C GLY A 22 -0.91 -18.21 16.47
N ASP A 23 -0.69 -18.22 15.15
CA ASP A 23 0.18 -19.19 14.47
C ASP A 23 1.16 -18.56 13.47
N ASP A 24 1.11 -17.23 13.29
CA ASP A 24 1.97 -16.46 12.39
C ASP A 24 1.87 -16.89 10.91
N GLU A 25 0.82 -17.64 10.56
CA GLU A 25 0.56 -18.07 9.18
C GLU A 25 0.14 -16.86 8.33
N PRO A 26 0.56 -16.78 7.06
CA PRO A 26 0.15 -15.69 6.18
C PRO A 26 -1.37 -15.63 6.00
N LEU A 27 -1.94 -14.43 6.09
CA LEU A 27 -3.34 -14.24 5.73
C LEU A 27 -3.50 -14.16 4.23
N SER A 28 -4.10 -15.18 3.63
CA SER A 28 -4.27 -15.29 2.18
C SER A 28 -5.70 -15.72 1.83
N GLY A 29 -6.10 -15.48 0.57
CA GLY A 29 -7.37 -15.97 0.02
C GLY A 29 -8.43 -14.88 -0.20
N ASN A 30 -9.41 -15.22 -1.04
CA ASN A 30 -10.41 -14.28 -1.56
C ASN A 30 -11.41 -13.75 -0.51
N GLU A 31 -11.44 -14.34 0.69
CA GLU A 31 -12.24 -13.82 1.79
C GLU A 31 -11.62 -12.54 2.39
N PHE A 32 -10.31 -12.33 2.20
CA PHE A 32 -9.60 -11.18 2.70
C PHE A 32 -9.49 -10.08 1.64
N LYS A 33 -9.61 -8.84 2.10
CA LYS A 33 -9.44 -7.65 1.26
C LYS A 33 -8.78 -6.56 2.08
N VAL A 34 -7.74 -5.96 1.53
CA VAL A 34 -7.01 -4.86 2.16
C VAL A 34 -7.27 -3.60 1.35
N ARG A 35 -7.67 -2.52 2.03
CA ARG A 35 -7.89 -1.21 1.43
C ARG A 35 -6.86 -0.22 1.94
N LEU A 36 -6.23 0.51 1.04
CA LEU A 36 -5.24 1.54 1.35
C LEU A 36 -5.87 2.94 1.20
N TYR A 37 -5.53 3.81 2.14
CA TYR A 37 -6.00 5.19 2.20
C TYR A 37 -4.84 6.14 2.48
N ASP A 38 -4.92 7.35 1.93
CA ASP A 38 -4.13 8.49 2.36
C ASP A 38 -4.97 9.35 3.31
N LYS A 39 -4.37 9.74 4.43
CA LYS A 39 -5.06 10.57 5.41
C LYS A 39 -4.80 12.05 5.13
N ASP A 40 -5.80 12.73 4.62
CA ASP A 40 -5.82 14.19 4.55
C ASP A 40 -6.61 14.83 5.69
N ILE A 41 -6.36 16.13 5.89
CA ILE A 41 -7.03 16.97 6.88
C ILE A 41 -8.54 17.09 6.59
N PHE A 42 -8.95 17.01 5.32
CA PHE A 42 -10.33 17.30 4.89
C PHE A 42 -11.11 16.06 4.42
N ASN A 43 -10.47 15.08 3.78
CA ASN A 43 -11.13 13.84 3.35
C ASN A 43 -10.09 12.73 3.16
N ASP A 44 -10.25 11.58 3.80
CA ASP A 44 -9.34 10.46 3.60
C ASP A 44 -9.53 9.91 2.15
N ASP A 45 -8.48 9.93 1.34
CA ASP A 45 -8.53 9.53 -0.06
C ASP A 45 -8.30 8.01 -0.20
N PHE A 46 -9.24 7.31 -0.85
CA PHE A 46 -9.09 5.88 -1.15
C PHE A 46 -8.10 5.68 -2.31
N LEU A 47 -7.02 4.96 -2.05
CA LEU A 47 -5.95 4.73 -3.02
C LEU A 47 -6.10 3.42 -3.79
N GLY A 48 -6.70 2.40 -3.17
CA GLY A 48 -6.92 1.12 -3.83
C GLY A 48 -7.27 -0.01 -2.88
N GLU A 49 -7.61 -1.15 -3.46
CA GLU A 49 -7.85 -2.40 -2.74
C GLU A 49 -7.06 -3.56 -3.35
N SER A 50 -6.61 -4.49 -2.52
CA SER A 50 -5.79 -5.63 -2.90
C SER A 50 -6.15 -6.85 -2.07
N ILE A 51 -6.07 -8.04 -2.67
CA ILE A 51 -6.24 -9.32 -1.99
C ILE A 51 -4.83 -9.80 -1.62
N PRO A 52 -4.56 -10.17 -0.35
CA PRO A 52 -3.26 -10.65 0.03
C PRO A 52 -2.98 -12.01 -0.65
N ASP A 53 -1.76 -12.16 -1.16
CA ASP A 53 -1.31 -13.39 -1.82
C ASP A 53 -0.97 -14.51 -0.83
N GLU A 54 -0.45 -15.63 -1.32
CA GLU A 54 -0.08 -16.81 -0.51
C GLU A 54 0.97 -16.49 0.57
N ASP A 55 1.77 -15.44 0.40
CA ASP A 55 2.75 -14.94 1.38
C ASP A 55 2.15 -13.90 2.35
N GLY A 56 0.85 -13.65 2.24
CA GLY A 56 0.13 -12.65 3.02
C GLY A 56 0.41 -11.21 2.58
N LEU A 57 0.95 -11.03 1.38
CA LEU A 57 1.37 -9.72 0.88
C LEU A 57 0.23 -9.08 0.07
N ALA A 58 -0.28 -7.95 0.57
CA ALA A 58 -1.17 -7.07 -0.17
C ALA A 58 -0.34 -5.97 -0.86
N ARG A 59 -0.49 -5.89 -2.19
CA ARG A 59 0.28 -4.98 -3.05
C ARG A 59 -0.64 -3.98 -3.72
N PHE A 60 -0.29 -2.69 -3.65
CA PHE A 60 -1.03 -1.59 -4.22
C PHE A 60 -0.13 -0.84 -5.18
N VAL A 61 -0.41 -0.93 -6.48
CA VAL A 61 0.37 -0.22 -7.50
C VAL A 61 -0.48 0.91 -8.06
N PHE A 62 0.02 2.13 -7.99
CA PHE A 62 -0.64 3.30 -8.54
C PHE A 62 0.34 4.16 -9.34
N SER A 63 -0.16 4.70 -10.44
CA SER A 63 0.58 5.61 -11.31
C SER A 63 0.08 7.04 -11.15
N GLN A 64 0.91 8.03 -11.51
CA GLN A 64 0.51 9.44 -11.48
C GLN A 64 -0.77 9.75 -12.29
N LYS A 65 -1.12 8.89 -13.27
CA LYS A 65 -2.32 9.04 -14.12
C LYS A 65 -3.61 8.55 -13.46
N ASP A 66 -3.50 7.68 -12.46
CA ASP A 66 -4.66 7.16 -11.72
C ASP A 66 -5.24 8.23 -10.77
N PHE A 67 -4.45 9.27 -10.46
CA PHE A 67 -4.90 10.42 -9.69
C PHE A 67 -5.57 11.45 -10.59
N SER A 68 -6.89 11.63 -10.44
CA SER A 68 -7.67 12.63 -11.20
C SER A 68 -7.37 14.08 -10.80
N LYS A 69 -6.53 14.30 -9.78
CA LYS A 69 -6.05 15.62 -9.35
C LYS A 69 -4.52 15.63 -9.52
N PRO A 70 -3.91 16.77 -9.91
CA PRO A 70 -2.46 16.90 -9.88
C PRO A 70 -2.02 16.59 -8.46
N VAL A 71 -1.34 15.46 -8.33
CA VAL A 71 -0.80 14.88 -7.11
C VAL A 71 -0.40 15.97 -6.12
N GLN A 72 -1.28 16.21 -5.15
CA GLN A 72 -0.92 16.71 -3.83
C GLN A 72 -0.56 15.47 -3.01
N LEU A 73 0.34 14.62 -3.52
CA LEU A 73 1.22 13.92 -2.60
C LEU A 73 1.95 15.08 -1.96
N ASP A 74 1.44 15.54 -0.81
CA ASP A 74 2.22 16.35 0.08
C ASP A 74 3.55 15.62 0.23
N THR A 75 4.60 16.36 0.54
CA THR A 75 5.98 15.83 0.47
C THR A 75 6.17 14.61 1.40
N LYS A 76 5.16 14.32 2.24
CA LYS A 76 5.06 13.18 3.15
C LYS A 76 3.60 12.68 3.19
N PRO A 77 3.24 11.58 2.52
CA PRO A 77 1.91 10.99 2.63
C PRO A 77 1.69 10.33 4.01
N ASP A 78 0.42 10.24 4.40
CA ASP A 78 -0.01 9.69 5.69
C ASP A 78 -0.85 8.43 5.45
N PHE A 79 -0.18 7.30 5.16
CA PHE A 79 -0.90 6.07 4.79
C PHE A 79 -1.52 5.35 5.98
N TYR A 80 -2.70 4.78 5.76
CA TYR A 80 -3.24 3.73 6.61
C TYR A 80 -4.00 2.71 5.77
N PHE A 81 -4.17 1.50 6.31
CA PHE A 81 -4.93 0.46 5.65
C PHE A 81 -5.98 -0.17 6.56
N VAL A 82 -6.96 -0.79 5.92
CA VAL A 82 -8.07 -1.48 6.56
C VAL A 82 -8.17 -2.89 5.98
N VAL A 83 -8.25 -3.90 6.85
CA VAL A 83 -8.41 -5.30 6.45
C VAL A 83 -9.85 -5.72 6.69
N TYR A 84 -10.43 -6.34 5.68
CA TYR A 84 -11.75 -6.91 5.69
C TYR A 84 -11.67 -8.43 5.53
N LYS A 85 -12.56 -9.14 6.20
CA LYS A 85 -12.85 -10.57 5.99
C LYS A 85 -14.33 -10.70 5.67
N ASN A 86 -14.69 -11.22 4.50
CA ASN A 86 -16.09 -11.34 4.05
C ASN A 86 -16.87 -10.00 4.17
N GLU A 87 -16.27 -8.90 3.72
CA GLU A 87 -16.79 -7.52 3.82
C GLU A 87 -16.93 -6.95 5.25
N LEU A 88 -16.60 -7.71 6.30
CA LEU A 88 -16.52 -7.23 7.67
C LEU A 88 -15.11 -6.66 7.95
N GLN A 89 -15.03 -5.42 8.44
CA GLN A 89 -13.77 -4.85 8.88
C GLN A 89 -13.26 -5.60 10.12
N ILE A 90 -12.09 -6.23 10.01
CA ILE A 90 -11.44 -6.96 11.12
C ILE A 90 -10.23 -6.21 11.69
N PHE A 91 -9.63 -5.29 10.93
CA PHE A 91 -8.48 -4.52 11.37
C PHE A 91 -8.42 -3.16 10.70
N LYS A 92 -7.92 -2.17 11.42
CA LYS A 92 -7.52 -0.86 10.89
C LYS A 92 -6.15 -0.51 11.45
N SER A 93 -5.20 -0.22 10.57
CA SER A 93 -3.85 0.17 10.99
C SER A 93 -3.87 1.53 11.67
N LYS A 94 -2.80 1.82 12.43
CA LYS A 94 -2.49 3.22 12.75
C LYS A 94 -2.11 3.95 11.46
N VAL A 95 -2.29 5.27 11.48
CA VAL A 95 -1.80 6.16 10.42
C VAL A 95 -0.28 6.23 10.53
N MET A 96 0.39 5.86 9.45
CA MET A 96 1.83 5.99 9.29
C MET A 96 2.09 7.37 8.71
N SER A 97 2.14 8.35 9.61
CA SER A 97 2.30 9.74 9.21
C SER A 97 3.75 10.10 8.91
N ASN A 98 3.93 11.14 8.09
CA ASN A 98 5.23 11.70 7.74
C ASN A 98 6.21 10.64 7.22
N LEU A 99 5.75 9.73 6.36
CA LEU A 99 6.66 8.75 5.75
C LEU A 99 7.77 9.53 5.05
N ASP A 100 9.00 9.40 5.58
CA ASP A 100 10.14 10.17 5.14
C ASP A 100 10.62 9.60 3.81
N LEU A 101 10.09 10.17 2.73
CA LEU A 101 10.54 9.86 1.39
C LEU A 101 11.85 10.58 1.04
N SER A 102 12.45 11.34 1.97
CA SER A 102 13.68 12.12 1.71
C SER A 102 14.93 11.25 1.65
N ASP A 103 14.98 10.12 2.38
CA ASP A 103 16.03 9.09 2.18
C ASP A 103 15.88 8.36 0.82
N VAL A 104 14.77 8.59 0.12
CA VAL A 104 14.49 8.07 -1.22
C VAL A 104 15.01 9.03 -2.30
N GLU A 105 15.45 10.25 -1.95
CA GLU A 105 16.09 11.17 -2.91
C GLU A 105 17.42 10.63 -3.46
N GLU A 106 18.15 9.77 -2.73
CA GLU A 106 19.41 9.20 -3.21
C GLU A 106 19.25 7.97 -4.11
N PHE A 107 18.08 7.31 -4.10
CA PHE A 107 17.78 6.18 -4.97
C PHE A 107 16.71 6.55 -6.01
N VAL A 108 17.15 7.33 -7.00
CA VAL A 108 16.70 7.22 -8.39
C VAL A 108 15.20 7.41 -8.59
N MET A 109 14.78 8.68 -8.67
CA MET A 109 13.49 9.16 -9.22
C MET A 109 13.29 8.84 -10.72
N LYS A 110 13.59 7.61 -11.17
CA LYS A 110 13.48 7.15 -12.55
C LYS A 110 12.92 5.73 -12.73
N GLU A 111 12.83 4.91 -11.68
CA GLU A 111 12.31 3.53 -11.74
C GLU A 111 11.36 3.32 -10.55
N GLY A 112 10.32 2.50 -10.71
CA GLY A 112 9.20 2.40 -9.76
C GLY A 112 9.60 2.31 -8.27
N GLN A 113 8.90 3.06 -7.43
CA GLN A 113 9.17 3.18 -6.00
C GLN A 113 8.40 2.11 -5.22
N VAL A 114 9.04 1.46 -4.25
CA VAL A 114 8.38 0.52 -3.34
C VAL A 114 8.39 1.07 -1.92
N ILE A 115 7.21 1.16 -1.30
CA ILE A 115 6.99 1.59 0.08
C ILE A 115 6.48 0.38 0.86
N ASP A 116 7.31 -0.18 1.73
CA ASP A 116 6.91 -1.27 2.62
C ASP A 116 6.40 -0.71 3.95
N LEU A 117 5.11 -0.91 4.24
CA LEU A 117 4.48 -0.48 5.50
C LEU A 117 4.78 -1.44 6.65
N GLY A 118 5.35 -2.61 6.36
CA GLY A 118 5.76 -3.62 7.32
C GLY A 118 4.80 -4.80 7.43
N THR A 119 5.03 -5.61 8.47
CA THR A 119 4.26 -6.83 8.75
C THR A 119 3.33 -6.61 9.94
N PHE A 120 2.06 -7.01 9.78
CA PHE A 120 1.00 -6.80 10.77
C PHE A 120 0.35 -8.10 11.20
N LEU A 121 0.21 -8.25 12.52
CA LEU A 121 -0.55 -9.33 13.14
C LEU A 121 -2.03 -8.99 13.14
N ILE A 122 -2.83 -9.85 12.53
CA ILE A 122 -4.27 -9.66 12.35
C ILE A 122 -5.01 -10.75 13.10
N ASP A 123 -5.97 -10.33 13.92
CA ASP A 123 -6.92 -11.21 14.59
C ASP A 123 -8.04 -11.55 13.58
N ALA A 124 -8.05 -12.77 13.07
CA ALA A 124 -8.91 -13.21 11.97
C ALA A 124 -9.83 -14.39 12.34
N ASP A 125 -9.88 -14.76 13.62
CA ASP A 125 -10.72 -15.83 14.18
C ASP A 125 -12.16 -15.38 14.47
#